data_AF-A0A1R4G5B2-F1
#
_entry.id   AF-A0A1R4G5B2-F1
#
_cell.length_a   1.000
_cell.length_b   1.000
_cell.length_c   1.000
_cell.angle_alpha   90.00
_cell.angle_beta   90.00
_cell.angle_gamma   90.00
#
_symmetry.space_group_name_H-M   'P 1'
#
loop_
_entity.id
_entity.type
_entity.pdbx_description
1 polymer ?
#
loop_
_entity_poly.entity_id
_entity_poly.type
_entity_poly.pdbx_seq_one_letter_code
_entity_poly.pdbx_strand_id
1 'polypeptide(L)' 'MTAIRPDWKPKKGWLTFFVIIWKVTDPPVKFLRRRIKPVRMGGVQLDLSILVLFVALFILMNIARWIAVL' A
#
# COMPACT_ATOMS: atom_id res chain seq x y z
N MET A 1 25.60 -1.75 13.38
CA MET A 1 24.18 -1.41 13.11
C MET A 1 23.85 -0.16 13.91
N THR A 2 24.06 1.03 13.36
CA THR A 2 23.86 2.30 14.06
C THR A 2 22.43 2.77 13.88
N ALA A 3 21.57 2.51 14.87
CA ALA A 3 20.26 3.14 14.92
C ALA A 3 20.46 4.64 15.21
N ILE A 4 19.96 5.51 14.32
CA ILE A 4 20.16 6.96 14.38
C ILE A 4 19.51 7.59 15.63
N ARG A 5 18.54 6.90 16.27
CA ARG A 5 17.95 7.21 17.60
C ARG A 5 17.48 5.93 18.31
N PRO A 6 18.30 5.30 19.17
CA PRO A 6 17.97 4.01 19.83
C PRO A 6 16.86 4.11 20.89
N ASP A 7 16.64 5.32 21.41
CA ASP A 7 15.68 5.67 22.44
C ASP A 7 14.26 5.89 21.90
N TRP A 8 14.12 6.11 20.59
CA TRP A 8 12.81 6.33 19.98
C TRP A 8 12.01 5.03 19.93
N LYS A 9 10.96 4.96 20.75
CA LYS A 9 9.95 3.91 20.72
C LYS A 9 8.59 4.55 20.47
N PRO A 10 7.87 4.21 19.39
CA PRO A 10 6.52 4.71 19.20
C PRO A 10 5.65 4.30 20.40
N LYS A 11 4.80 5.22 20.90
CA LYS A 11 3.86 4.87 21.99
C LYS A 11 3.03 3.66 21.54
N LYS A 12 2.74 2.72 22.45
CA LYS A 12 2.12 1.40 22.12
C LYS A 12 0.90 1.49 21.20
N GLY A 13 0.06 2.51 21.35
CA GLY A 13 -1.08 2.74 20.47
C GLY A 13 -0.69 3.03 19.01
N TRP A 14 0.28 3.92 18.79
CA TRP A 14 0.78 4.25 17.46
C TRP A 14 1.39 3.04 16.74
N LEU A 15 2.18 2.24 17.47
CA LEU A 15 2.77 1.03 16.91
C LEU A 15 1.69 0.08 16.39
N THR A 16 0.64 -0.14 17.17
CA THR A 16 -0.47 -1.03 16.79
C THR A 16 -1.19 -0.51 15.54
N PHE A 17 -1.50 0.79 15.51
CA PHE A 17 -2.15 1.43 14.37
C PHE A 17 -1.34 1.27 13.07
N PHE A 18 -0.03 1.55 13.09
CA PHE A 18 0.81 1.38 11.91
C PHE A 18 0.90 -0.07 11.46
N VAL A 19 0.99 -1.03 12.39
CA VAL A 19 1.01 -2.46 12.06
C VAL A 19 -0.29 -2.89 11.38
N ILE A 20 -1.44 -2.38 11.82
CA ILE A 20 -2.72 -2.67 11.17
C ILE A 20 -2.74 -2.15 9.74
N ILE A 21 -2.36 -0.88 9.54
CA ILE A 21 -2.30 -0.28 8.20
C ILE A 21 -1.37 -1.10 7.30
N TRP A 22 -0.14 -1.36 7.75
CA TRP A 22 0.84 -2.15 6.99
C TRP A 22 0.28 -3.52 6.61
N LYS A 23 -0.31 -4.24 7.57
CA LYS A 23 -0.90 -5.56 7.31
C LYS A 23 -2.01 -5.53 6.26
N VAL A 24 -2.77 -4.45 6.16
CA VAL A 24 -3.87 -4.33 5.20
C VAL A 24 -3.36 -3.82 3.85
N THR A 25 -2.44 -2.87 3.84
CA THR A 25 -1.97 -2.20 2.63
C THR A 25 -0.90 -3.00 1.88
N ASP A 26 0.00 -3.69 2.58
CA ASP A 26 1.13 -4.38 1.94
C ASP A 26 0.73 -5.60 1.10
N PRO A 27 -0.18 -6.50 1.54
CA PRO A 27 -0.55 -7.66 0.74
C PRO A 27 -1.05 -7.32 -0.67
N PRO A 28 -2.01 -6.37 -0.88
CA PRO A 28 -2.48 -6.04 -2.22
C PRO A 28 -1.41 -5.35 -3.07
N VAL A 29 -0.62 -4.43 -2.50
CA VAL A 29 0.50 -3.79 -3.22
C VAL A 29 1.54 -4.84 -3.63
N LYS A 30 1.91 -5.74 -2.71
CA LYS A 30 2.90 -6.79 -2.96
C LYS A 30 2.39 -7.80 -3.99
N PHE A 31 1.09 -8.11 -3.99
CA PHE A 31 0.48 -8.97 -5.00
C PHE A 31 0.62 -8.35 -6.39
N LEU A 32 0.27 -7.06 -6.53
CA LEU A 32 0.39 -6.35 -7.80
C LEU A 32 1.84 -6.21 -8.26
N ARG A 33 2.77 -5.86 -7.36
CA ARG A 33 4.21 -5.77 -7.68
C ARG A 33 4.81 -7.08 -8.18
N ARG A 34 4.30 -8.23 -7.74
CA ARG A 34 4.73 -9.54 -8.27
C ARG A 34 4.26 -9.78 -9.69
N ARG A 35 3.14 -9.18 -10.09
CA ARG A 35 2.52 -9.38 -11.41
C ARG A 35 2.96 -8.31 -12.41
N ILE A 36 3.08 -7.07 -11.96
CA ILE A 36 3.38 -5.90 -12.76
C ILE A 36 4.81 -5.49 -12.44
N LYS A 37 5.72 -5.73 -13.38
CA LYS A 37 7.11 -5.30 -13.21
C LYS A 37 7.18 -3.78 -13.33
N PRO A 38 7.87 -3.08 -12.42
CA PRO A 38 8.05 -1.64 -12.52
C PRO A 38 8.86 -1.30 -13.78
N VAL A 39 8.34 -0.38 -14.59
CA VAL A 39 8.94 -0.01 -15.88
C VAL A 39 10.03 1.01 -15.63
N ARG A 40 11.22 0.77 -16.18
CA ARG A 40 12.34 1.70 -16.12
C ARG A 40 12.39 2.52 -17.39
N MET A 41 12.48 3.84 -17.27
CA MET A 41 12.63 4.77 -18.38
C MET A 41 13.71 5.78 -18.02
N GLY A 42 14.81 5.82 -18.79
CA GLY A 42 15.82 6.89 -18.70
C GLY A 42 16.37 7.16 -17.30
N GLY A 43 16.64 6.12 -16.51
CA GLY A 43 17.14 6.25 -15.14
C GLY A 43 16.08 6.39 -14.05
N VAL A 44 14.80 6.57 -14.40
CA VAL A 44 13.67 6.60 -13.46
C VAL A 44 12.90 5.29 -13.51
N GLN A 45 12.43 4.81 -12.35
CA GLN A 45 11.58 3.62 -12.25
C GLN A 45 10.14 4.04 -11.90
N LEU A 46 9.20 3.76 -12.81
CA LEU A 46 7.78 4.00 -12.61
C LEU A 46 7.12 2.75 -11.99
N ASP A 47 6.55 2.91 -10.79
CA ASP A 47 5.79 1.84 -10.13
C ASP A 47 4.33 1.87 -10.60
N LEU A 48 4.03 1.12 -11.67
CA LEU A 48 2.65 0.98 -12.17
C LEU A 48 1.73 0.24 -11.19
N SER A 49 2.29 -0.51 -10.24
CA SER A 49 1.52 -1.34 -9.30
C SER A 49 0.64 -0.46 -8.42
N ILE A 50 1.14 0.70 -7.97
CA ILE A 50 0.36 1.61 -7.13
C ILE A 50 -0.79 2.23 -7.94
N LEU A 51 -0.56 2.61 -9.20
CA LEU A 51 -1.57 3.20 -10.07
C LEU A 51 -2.70 2.21 -10.35
N VAL A 52 -2.35 0.96 -10.67
CA VAL A 52 -3.34 -0.11 -10.87
C VAL A 52 -4.11 -0.39 -9.58
N LEU A 53 -3.45 -0.38 -8.43
CA LEU A 53 -4.14 -0.53 -7.15
C LEU A 53 -5.18 0.58 -6.93
N PHE A 54 -4.83 1.83 -7.23
CA PHE A 54 -5.78 2.95 -7.15
C PHE A 54 -7.00 2.74 -8.04
N VAL A 55 -6.78 2.37 -9.31
CA VAL A 55 -7.89 2.10 -10.25
C VAL A 55 -8.77 0.95 -9.76
N ALA A 56 -8.17 -0.14 -9.28
CA ALA A 56 -8.91 -1.27 -8.73
C ALA A 56 -9.76 -0.88 -7.51
N LEU A 57 -9.22 -0.04 -6.62
CA LEU A 57 -9.95 0.47 -5.46
C LEU A 57 -11.11 1.36 -5.90
N PHE A 58 -10.93 2.25 -6.88
CA PHE A 58 -12.03 3.04 -7.43
C PHE A 58 -13.16 2.16 -7.96
N ILE A 59 -12.83 1.13 -8.73
CA ILE A 59 -13.84 0.18 -9.25
C ILE A 59 -14.55 -0.53 -8.10
N LEU A 60 -13.80 -1.05 -7.13
CA LEU A 60 -14.35 -1.75 -5.97
C LEU A 60 -15.28 -0.86 -5.13
N MET A 61 -14.90 0.39 -4.90
CA MET A 61 -15.73 1.37 -4.19
C MET A 61 -17.01 1.69 -4.95
N ASN A 62 -16.95 1.80 -6.28
CA ASN A 62 -18.14 1.98 -7.10
C ASN A 62 -19.07 0.77 -7.01
N ILE A 63 -18.54 -0.45 -7.16
CA ILE A 63 -19.32 -1.69 -7.03
C ILE A 63 -19.97 -1.79 -5.64
N ALA A 64 -19.21 -1.52 -4.57
CA ALA A 64 -19.73 -1.55 -3.21
C ALA A 64 -20.87 -0.54 -3.01
N ARG A 65 -20.76 0.66 -3.60
CA ARG A 65 -21.83 1.66 -3.59
C ARG A 65 -23.06 1.19 -4.35
N TRP A 66 -22.90 0.60 -5.53
CA TRP A 66 -24.01 0.04 -6.30
C TRP A 66 -24.77 -1.03 -5.50
N ILE A 67 -24.03 -1.95 -4.88
CA ILE A 67 -24.62 -3.00 -4.01
C ILE A 67 -25.37 -2.38 -2.83
N ALA A 68 -24.81 -1.34 -2.20
CA ALA A 68 -25.43 -0.70 -1.04
C ALA A 68 -26.73 0.07 -1.35
N VAL A 69 -27.01 0.34 -2.63
CA VAL A 69 -28.20 1.08 -3.09
C VAL A 69 -29.30 0.13 -3.62
N LEU A 70 -28.95 -1.12 -3.92
CA LEU A 70 -29.89 -2.19 -4.26
C LEU A 70 -30.54 -2.76 -2.99
#